data_AF-A0A3A8S3C1-F1
#
_entry.id   AF-A0A3A8S3C1-F1
#
_cell.length_a   1.000
_cell.length_b   1.000
_cell.length_c   1.000
_cell.angle_alpha   90.00
_cell.angle_beta   90.00
_cell.angle_gamma   90.00
#
_symmetry.space_group_name_H-M   'P 1'
#
loop_
_entity.id
_entity.type
_entity.pdbx_description
1 polymer ?
#
loop_
_entity_poly.entity_id
_entity_poly.type
_entity_poly.pdbx_seq_one_letter_code
_entity_poly.pdbx_strand_id
1 'polypeptide(L)'
;MKLLVDENLSPRLAVRLHAKGLEAAHIVHLGKAGLTDPELWRLAFERSEVVVTTNVGDFIVLARDCELHAGIIAFRVAGLSSEEQWRQLEPVVDHVLQQQLDLTNKLVEVWAVGEFTVSDLPGP
;
A
#
# COMPACT_ATOMS: atom_id res chain seq x y z
N MET A 1 7.15 -2.68 9.53
CA MET A 1 5.87 -2.80 8.82
C MET A 1 5.98 -3.83 7.72
N LYS A 2 4.88 -4.46 7.33
CA LYS A 2 4.81 -5.38 6.19
C LYS A 2 3.94 -4.77 5.10
N LEU A 3 4.26 -4.99 3.83
CA LEU A 3 3.51 -4.44 2.70
C LEU A 3 3.02 -5.54 1.77
N LEU A 4 1.78 -5.40 1.30
CA LEU A 4 1.19 -6.24 0.27
C LEU A 4 0.90 -5.38 -0.96
N VAL A 5 1.65 -5.65 -2.04
CA VAL A 5 1.52 -4.96 -3.31
C VAL A 5 0.46 -5.65 -4.16
N ASP A 6 -0.54 -4.89 -4.54
CA ASP A 6 -1.66 -5.28 -5.40
C ASP A 6 -1.19 -5.60 -6.84
N GLU A 7 -1.96 -6.40 -7.57
CA GLU A 7 -1.63 -6.85 -8.93
C GLU A 7 -1.67 -5.74 -9.98
N ASN A 8 -2.32 -4.62 -9.68
CA ASN A 8 -2.32 -3.43 -10.54
C ASN A 8 -0.98 -2.66 -10.50
N LEU A 9 -0.06 -3.03 -9.61
CA LEU A 9 1.28 -2.46 -9.51
C LEU A 9 2.35 -3.46 -9.98
N SER A 10 3.55 -2.95 -10.21
CA SER A 10 4.67 -3.76 -10.66
C SER A 10 5.16 -4.70 -9.55
N PRO A 11 5.37 -6.00 -9.83
CA PRO A 11 6.02 -6.93 -8.89
C PRO A 11 7.42 -6.49 -8.46
N ARG A 12 8.08 -5.61 -9.24
CA ARG A 12 9.38 -5.04 -8.88
C ARG A 12 9.32 -4.15 -7.64
N LEU A 13 8.17 -3.59 -7.28
CA LEU A 13 8.03 -2.78 -6.08
C LEU A 13 8.34 -3.60 -4.82
N ALA A 14 7.84 -4.84 -4.72
CA ALA A 14 8.12 -5.71 -3.59
C ALA A 14 9.63 -5.99 -3.42
N VAL A 15 10.35 -6.17 -4.54
CA VAL A 15 11.81 -6.36 -4.54
C VAL A 15 12.54 -5.12 -4.04
N ARG A 16 12.13 -3.92 -4.51
CA ARG A 16 12.75 -2.66 -4.10
C ARG A 16 12.44 -2.30 -2.65
N LEU A 17 11.23 -2.59 -2.17
CA LEU A 17 10.86 -2.47 -0.76
C LEU A 17 11.72 -3.38 0.12
N HIS A 18 11.95 -4.63 -0.29
CA HIS A 18 12.89 -5.52 0.39
C HIS A 18 14.31 -4.95 0.44
N ALA A 19 14.79 -4.34 -0.64
CA ALA A 19 16.11 -3.70 -0.67
C ALA A 19 16.22 -2.49 0.28
N LYS A 20 15.09 -1.85 0.65
CA LYS A 20 15.01 -0.82 1.70
C LYS A 20 14.89 -1.40 3.12
N GLY A 21 14.91 -2.73 3.28
CA GLY A 21 14.79 -3.40 4.58
C GLY A 21 13.34 -3.60 5.05
N LEU A 22 12.35 -3.46 4.15
CA LEU A 22 10.95 -3.70 4.47
C LEU A 22 10.51 -5.11 4.06
N GLU A 23 9.71 -5.76 4.90
CA GLU A 23 9.00 -6.97 4.49
C GLU A 23 7.91 -6.60 3.49
N ALA A 24 8.05 -7.01 2.23
CA ALA A 24 7.05 -6.75 1.20
C ALA A 24 6.82 -7.98 0.32
N ALA A 25 5.54 -8.24 0.03
CA ALA A 25 5.10 -9.28 -0.90
C ALA A 25 4.29 -8.64 -2.03
N HIS A 26 4.28 -9.29 -3.18
CA HIS A 26 3.37 -8.97 -4.28
C HIS A 26 2.38 -10.12 -4.44
N ILE A 27 1.12 -9.81 -4.76
CA ILE A 27 0.05 -10.81 -4.84
C ILE A 27 0.37 -11.97 -5.79
N VAL A 28 0.94 -11.67 -6.94
CA VAL A 28 1.39 -12.70 -7.91
C VAL A 28 2.45 -13.62 -7.32
N HIS A 29 3.40 -13.11 -6.51
CA HIS A 29 4.44 -13.95 -5.88
C HIS A 29 3.85 -14.90 -4.82
N LEU A 30 2.68 -14.57 -4.26
CA LEU A 30 1.96 -15.43 -3.33
C LEU A 30 1.10 -16.50 -4.03
N GLY A 31 1.07 -16.52 -5.37
CA GLY A 31 0.18 -17.38 -6.14
C GLY A 31 -1.30 -17.01 -5.96
N LYS A 32 -1.59 -15.73 -5.69
CA LYS A 32 -2.92 -15.20 -5.38
C LYS A 32 -3.42 -14.19 -6.43
N ALA A 33 -2.96 -14.29 -7.67
CA ALA A 33 -3.43 -13.40 -8.74
C ALA A 33 -4.95 -13.52 -8.95
N GLY A 34 -5.61 -12.40 -9.29
CA GLY A 34 -7.05 -12.35 -9.53
C GLY A 34 -7.93 -12.39 -8.28
N LEU A 35 -7.40 -12.09 -7.08
CA LEU A 35 -8.24 -11.87 -5.91
C LEU A 35 -9.10 -10.62 -6.10
N THR A 36 -10.32 -10.68 -5.59
CA THR A 36 -11.20 -9.50 -5.46
C THR A 36 -10.70 -8.56 -4.37
N ASP A 37 -11.09 -7.27 -4.39
CA ASP A 37 -10.67 -6.30 -3.37
C ASP A 37 -10.97 -6.77 -1.93
N PRO A 38 -12.16 -7.34 -1.61
CA PRO A 38 -12.43 -7.85 -0.27
C PRO A 38 -11.55 -9.05 0.13
N GLU A 39 -11.20 -9.92 -0.82
CA GLU A 39 -10.29 -11.04 -0.56
C GLU A 39 -8.85 -10.56 -0.35
N LEU A 40 -8.40 -9.58 -1.13
CA LEU A 40 -7.10 -8.94 -0.94
C LEU A 40 -7.04 -8.25 0.42
N TRP A 41 -8.08 -7.51 0.77
CA TRP A 41 -8.20 -6.83 2.06
C TRP A 41 -8.15 -7.80 3.23
N ARG A 42 -8.91 -8.90 3.15
CA ARG A 42 -8.90 -9.96 4.16
C ARG A 42 -7.51 -10.59 4.31
N LEU A 43 -6.85 -10.88 3.19
CA LEU A 43 -5.49 -11.44 3.20
C LEU A 43 -4.50 -10.49 3.88
N ALA A 44 -4.56 -9.20 3.54
CA ALA A 44 -3.73 -8.16 4.16
C ALA A 44 -3.98 -8.05 5.67
N PHE A 45 -5.25 -8.09 6.08
CA PHE A 45 -5.64 -8.08 7.49
C PHE A 45 -5.08 -9.28 8.26
N GLU A 46 -5.28 -10.50 7.76
CA GLU A 46 -4.79 -11.75 8.38
C GLU A 46 -3.25 -11.77 8.51
N ARG A 47 -2.54 -11.02 7.66
CA ARG A 47 -1.08 -10.93 7.64
C ARG A 47 -0.52 -9.66 8.27
N SER A 48 -1.39 -8.76 8.75
CA SER A 48 -1.03 -7.43 9.27
C SER A 48 -0.17 -6.63 8.27
N GLU A 49 -0.55 -6.65 7.00
CA GLU A 49 0.13 -6.02 5.88
C GLU A 49 -0.57 -4.73 5.42
N VAL A 50 0.20 -3.67 5.19
CA VAL A 50 -0.25 -2.43 4.55
C VAL A 50 -0.52 -2.71 3.08
N VAL A 51 -1.71 -2.39 2.58
CA VAL A 51 -2.06 -2.57 1.16
C VAL A 51 -1.46 -1.42 0.34
N VAL A 52 -0.78 -1.76 -0.76
CA VAL A 52 -0.28 -0.78 -1.74
C VAL A 52 -1.03 -1.00 -3.05
N THR A 53 -1.80 0.00 -3.50
CA THR A 53 -2.73 -0.17 -4.63
C THR A 53 -2.97 1.14 -5.39
N THR A 54 -3.44 1.03 -6.63
CA THR A 54 -4.07 2.13 -7.39
C THR A 54 -5.60 2.14 -7.27
N ASN A 55 -6.21 1.06 -6.77
CA ASN A 55 -7.65 1.02 -6.49
C ASN A 55 -7.93 1.66 -5.12
N VAL A 56 -8.40 2.90 -5.12
CA VAL A 56 -8.56 3.64 -3.86
C VAL A 56 -9.99 3.65 -3.35
N GLY A 57 -10.98 3.62 -4.24
CA GLY A 57 -12.39 3.74 -3.86
C GLY A 57 -12.85 2.58 -2.99
N ASP A 58 -12.63 1.35 -3.47
CA ASP A 58 -13.12 0.14 -2.84
C ASP A 58 -12.40 -0.13 -1.51
N PHE A 59 -11.08 0.06 -1.47
CA PHE A 59 -10.29 -0.14 -0.26
C PHE A 59 -10.60 0.88 0.85
N ILE A 60 -10.95 2.13 0.52
CA ILE A 60 -11.40 3.10 1.54
C ILE A 60 -12.72 2.66 2.17
N VAL A 61 -13.66 2.13 1.38
CA VAL A 61 -14.93 1.63 1.91
C VAL A 61 -14.68 0.45 2.84
N LEU A 62 -13.88 -0.53 2.41
CA LEU A 62 -13.51 -1.70 3.21
C LEU A 62 -12.80 -1.32 4.51
N ALA A 63 -11.93 -0.30 4.46
CA ALA A 63 -11.22 0.19 5.62
C ALA A 63 -12.11 0.93 6.62
N ARG A 64 -13.12 1.69 6.15
CA ARG A 64 -14.08 2.36 7.04
C ARG A 64 -14.96 1.39 7.82
N ASP A 65 -15.28 0.26 7.21
CA ASP A 65 -16.04 -0.81 7.84
C ASP A 65 -15.16 -1.70 8.75
N CYS A 66 -13.86 -1.40 8.86
CA CYS A 66 -12.89 -2.13 9.65
C CYS A 66 -12.38 -1.26 10.81
N GLU A 67 -12.62 -1.70 12.05
CA GLU A 67 -12.15 -0.98 13.25
C GLU A 67 -10.62 -0.88 13.33
N LEU A 68 -9.91 -1.88 12.77
CA LEU A 68 -8.46 -1.98 12.82
C LEU A 68 -7.88 -2.56 11.52
N HIS A 69 -6.97 -1.83 10.89
CA HIS A 69 -6.20 -2.31 9.74
C HIS A 69 -4.77 -1.79 9.75
N ALA A 70 -3.86 -2.50 9.08
CA ALA A 70 -2.44 -2.14 9.07
C ALA A 70 -2.13 -0.85 8.31
N GLY A 71 -2.99 -0.44 7.38
CA GLY A 71 -2.89 0.81 6.62
C GLY A 71 -3.05 0.61 5.12
N ILE A 72 -3.20 1.72 4.39
CA ILE A 72 -3.27 1.74 2.92
C ILE A 72 -2.29 2.79 2.38
N ILE A 73 -1.52 2.43 1.35
CA ILE A 73 -0.81 3.37 0.48
C ILE A 73 -1.49 3.35 -0.88
N ALA A 74 -2.17 4.44 -1.20
CA ALA A 74 -3.02 4.62 -2.37
C ALA A 74 -2.35 5.53 -3.40
N PHE A 75 -2.03 4.99 -4.56
CA PHE A 75 -1.62 5.78 -5.72
C PHE A 75 -2.85 6.46 -6.32
N ARG A 76 -2.83 7.79 -6.36
CA ARG A 76 -3.89 8.61 -6.96
C ARG A 76 -3.65 8.90 -8.44
N VAL A 77 -2.61 8.32 -9.02
CA VAL A 77 -2.26 8.39 -10.44
C VAL A 77 -2.16 6.98 -11.02
N ALA A 78 -2.81 6.77 -12.16
CA ALA A 78 -2.78 5.52 -12.91
C ALA A 78 -1.84 5.60 -14.12
N GLY A 79 -1.56 4.45 -14.75
CA GLY A 79 -0.78 4.38 -15.99
C GLY A 79 0.73 4.59 -15.83
N LEU A 80 1.24 4.55 -14.59
CA LEU A 80 2.66 4.70 -14.29
C LEU A 80 3.44 3.45 -14.72
N SER A 81 4.61 3.67 -15.34
CA SER A 81 5.60 2.62 -15.55
C SER A 81 6.14 2.10 -14.22
N SER A 82 6.75 0.91 -14.24
CA SER A 82 7.38 0.34 -13.04
C SER A 82 8.42 1.25 -12.38
N GLU A 83 9.11 2.10 -13.15
CA GLU A 83 10.09 3.04 -12.60
C GLU A 83 9.41 4.25 -11.97
N GLU A 84 8.35 4.77 -12.59
CA GLU A 84 7.58 5.88 -12.06
C GLU A 84 6.85 5.49 -10.77
N GLN A 85 6.28 4.29 -10.72
CA GLN A 85 5.68 3.75 -9.50
C GLN A 85 6.69 3.75 -8.35
N TRP A 86 7.93 3.31 -8.59
CA TRP A 86 8.97 3.35 -7.57
C TRP A 86 9.35 4.77 -7.18
N ARG A 87 9.56 5.66 -8.15
CA ARG A 87 9.93 7.07 -7.87
C ARG A 87 8.89 7.78 -7.02
N GLN A 88 7.62 7.41 -7.13
CA GLN A 88 6.56 7.96 -6.28
C GLN A 88 6.48 7.27 -4.92
N LEU A 89 6.71 5.95 -4.84
CA LEU A 89 6.65 5.19 -3.59
C LEU A 89 7.85 5.44 -2.67
N GLU A 90 9.04 5.62 -3.24
CA GLU A 90 10.29 5.73 -2.47
C GLU A 90 10.28 6.88 -1.45
N PRO A 91 9.84 8.11 -1.79
CA PRO A 91 9.71 9.20 -0.80
C PRO A 91 8.75 8.88 0.35
N VAL A 92 7.67 8.15 0.08
CA VAL A 92 6.71 7.71 1.11
C VAL A 92 7.37 6.73 2.07
N VAL A 93 8.05 5.73 1.51
CA VAL A 93 8.79 4.73 2.28
C VAL A 93 9.88 5.37 3.14
N ASP A 94 10.66 6.27 2.55
CA ASP A 94 11.72 6.98 3.26
C ASP A 94 11.14 7.83 4.40
N HIS A 95 10.01 8.52 4.17
CA HIS A 95 9.31 9.27 5.22
C HIS A 95 8.83 8.39 6.37
N VAL A 96 8.17 7.27 6.05
CA VAL A 96 7.66 6.32 7.06
C VAL A 96 8.80 5.75 7.91
N LEU A 97 9.90 5.36 7.27
CA LEU A 97 11.08 4.82 7.96
C LEU A 97 11.78 5.89 8.82
N GLN A 98 12.00 7.10 8.29
CA GLN A 98 12.69 8.17 9.00
C GLN A 98 11.90 8.68 10.21
N GLN A 99 10.58 8.81 10.07
CA GLN A 99 9.70 9.27 11.15
C GLN A 99 9.25 8.15 12.09
N GLN A 100 9.62 6.89 11.81
CA GLN A 100 9.10 5.71 12.50
C GLN A 100 7.56 5.72 12.57
N LEU A 101 6.93 6.15 11.47
CA LEU A 101 5.50 6.38 11.42
C LEU A 101 4.73 5.05 11.46
N ASP A 102 3.81 4.93 12.41
CA ASP A 102 2.85 3.83 12.43
C ASP A 102 1.73 4.09 11.42
N LEU A 103 1.49 3.14 10.52
CA LEU A 103 0.47 3.23 9.48
C LEU A 103 -0.86 2.54 9.88
N THR A 104 -0.94 1.99 11.08
CA THR A 104 -2.17 1.41 11.62
C THR A 104 -3.31 2.44 11.56
N ASN A 105 -4.43 2.06 10.95
CA ASN A 105 -5.58 2.93 10.69
C ASN A 105 -5.22 4.22 9.94
N LYS A 106 -4.24 4.16 9.03
CA LYS A 106 -3.86 5.30 8.17
C LYS A 106 -4.08 5.03 6.70
N LEU A 107 -4.39 6.11 5.99
CA LEU A 107 -4.38 6.21 4.55
C LEU A 107 -3.28 7.17 4.12
N VAL A 108 -2.36 6.68 3.29
CA VAL A 108 -1.37 7.49 2.58
C VAL A 108 -1.80 7.65 1.14
N GLU A 109 -2.02 8.87 0.69
CA GLU A 109 -2.40 9.14 -0.70
C GLU A 109 -1.22 9.75 -1.45
N VAL A 110 -0.84 9.16 -2.58
CA VAL A 110 0.34 9.55 -3.37
C VAL A 110 -0.09 10.13 -4.70
N TRP A 111 0.22 11.40 -4.96
CA TRP A 111 -0.17 12.13 -6.16
C TRP A 111 0.98 12.32 -7.14
N ALA A 112 2.19 12.53 -6.62
CA ALA A 112 3.40 12.69 -7.41
C ALA A 112 4.64 12.35 -6.58
N VAL A 113 5.83 12.47 -7.18
CA VAL A 113 7.09 12.27 -6.48
C VAL A 113 7.23 13.30 -5.36
N GLY A 114 7.22 12.83 -4.11
CA GLY A 114 7.30 13.69 -2.92
C GLY A 114 6.00 14.42 -2.57
N GLU A 115 4.91 14.19 -3.30
CA GLU A 115 3.59 14.77 -3.03
C GLU A 115 2.66 13.66 -2.53
N PHE A 116 2.53 13.57 -1.21
CA PHE A 116 1.64 12.64 -0.53
C PHE A 116 1.07 13.22 0.75
N THR A 117 -0.10 12.71 1.16
CA THR A 117 -0.75 13.04 2.43
C THR A 117 -0.88 11.79 3.29
N VAL A 118 -0.94 11.98 4.60
CA VAL A 118 -1.26 10.91 5.56
C VAL A 118 -2.48 11.36 6.37
N SER A 119 -3.49 10.50 6.46
CA SER A 119 -4.72 10.74 7.21
C SER A 119 -5.16 9.50 7.98
N ASP A 120 -6.00 9.67 8.98
CA ASP A 120 -6.60 8.55 9.71
C ASP A 120 -7.80 7.95 8.95
N LEU A 121 -7.96 6.63 9.04
CA LEU A 121 -9.02 5.86 8.41
C LEU A 121 -9.43 4.70 9.34
N PRO A 122 -10.69 4.62 9.81
CA PRO A 122 -11.74 5.63 9.64
C PRO A 122 -11.32 6.98 10.26
N GLY A 123 -11.60 8.07 9.54
CA GLY A 123 -11.37 9.42 10.06
C GLY A 123 -12.38 9.78 11.17
N PRO A 124 -12.13 10.85 11.93
CA PRO A 124 -13.04 11.34 12.97
C PRO A 124 -14.42 11.76 12.42
#